data_AF-A0A366WNE7-F1
#
_entry.id   AF-A0A366WNE7-F1
#
_cell.length_a   1.000
_cell.length_b   1.000
_cell.length_c   1.000
_cell.angle_alpha   90.00
_cell.angle_beta   90.00
_cell.angle_gamma   90.00
#
_symmetry.space_group_name_H-M   'P 1'
#
loop_
_entity.id
_entity.type
_entity.pdbx_description
1 polymer ?
#
loop_
_entity_poly.entity_id
_entity_poly.type
_entity_poly.pdbx_seq_one_letter_code
_entity_poly.pdbx_strand_id
1 'polypeptide(L)'
;MVQALGNGNLIAVWVSQSGDGSRNALMSRVFNASGVPQGNEIRINQFTRGNQEEVAITRLADGSLITVWMSEGQDGSEEGIVARQLTAEGVPQGNEFVVNVTTVGEQNLPSVAALKDGGFIVAWSNVDTNPDTMAREYDADLNLVTGEVQLTPNSSTGFLRPELVSLSNGGVGAVWMTLRVLGFFPTVGAEVRTTRSEVPVPTDNNDTLTYEGESSNILALGGNDWITPGGGSDTIDGGTGFDMVSFINQSQAVRVELSTGRATSGNGVNLLSNIEGITGSSFGDYIVGDDGNNRLRGAGSYDWFVGSEGADRYDGGSGLDMISYSASTSAVSVFLSQGRGTQGDAARDSYTSVERVTG
;
A
#
# COMPACT_ATOMS: atom_id res chain seq x y z
N MET A 1 17.18 14.53 20.07
CA MET A 1 16.19 13.44 19.94
C MET A 1 16.76 12.13 20.46
N VAL A 2 15.90 11.21 20.90
CA VAL A 2 16.28 9.87 21.39
C VAL A 2 15.40 8.82 20.73
N GLN A 3 16.00 7.70 20.32
CA GLN A 3 15.30 6.56 19.72
C GLN A 3 15.70 5.26 20.44
N ALA A 4 14.72 4.41 20.73
CA ALA A 4 14.96 3.08 21.26
C ALA A 4 15.44 2.13 20.15
N LEU A 5 16.42 1.29 20.49
CA LEU A 5 17.02 0.29 19.61
C LEU A 5 16.50 -1.12 19.94
N GLY A 6 16.49 -2.02 18.95
CA GLY A 6 15.97 -3.38 19.10
C GLY A 6 16.72 -4.26 20.10
N ASN A 7 17.94 -3.88 20.49
CA ASN A 7 18.78 -4.57 21.47
C ASN A 7 18.60 -4.03 22.92
N GLY A 8 17.64 -3.13 23.14
CA GLY A 8 17.39 -2.52 24.46
C GLY A 8 18.28 -1.31 24.78
N ASN A 9 19.17 -0.91 23.86
CA ASN A 9 19.91 0.34 23.96
C ASN A 9 19.07 1.53 23.45
N LEU A 10 19.59 2.73 23.66
CA LEU A 10 19.06 3.98 23.15
C LEU A 10 20.11 4.64 22.26
N ILE A 11 19.70 5.37 21.23
CA ILE A 11 20.56 6.30 20.51
C ILE A 11 20.06 7.72 20.76
N ALA A 12 20.98 8.64 21.06
CA ALA A 12 20.69 10.07 21.07
C ALA A 12 21.32 10.71 19.83
N VAL A 13 20.58 11.64 19.23
CA VAL A 13 21.06 12.52 18.17
C VAL A 13 20.84 13.97 18.61
N TRP A 14 21.86 14.81 18.47
CA TRP A 14 21.82 16.20 18.90
C TRP A 14 22.63 17.11 17.98
N VAL A 15 22.35 18.40 18.10
CA VAL A 15 23.11 19.46 17.46
C VAL A 15 24.24 19.90 18.39
N SER A 16 25.48 19.87 17.90
CA SER A 16 26.68 20.32 18.62
C SER A 16 27.24 21.58 17.97
N GLN A 17 27.49 22.61 18.79
CA GLN A 17 28.19 23.80 18.34
C GLN A 17 29.64 23.45 17.96
N SER A 18 30.05 23.88 16.77
CA SER A 18 31.38 23.70 16.16
C SER A 18 31.85 22.24 16.01
N GLY A 19 30.93 21.27 16.02
CA GLY A 19 31.27 19.84 15.93
C GLY A 19 31.84 19.40 14.56
N ASP A 20 31.75 20.24 13.54
CA ASP A 20 32.20 19.95 12.18
C ASP A 20 33.25 20.94 11.63
N GLY A 21 33.70 21.87 12.47
CA GLY A 21 34.64 22.94 12.09
C GLY A 21 34.00 24.18 11.46
N SER A 22 32.67 24.24 11.40
CA SER A 22 31.89 25.38 10.92
C SER A 22 30.96 25.91 12.03
N ARG A 23 29.64 25.82 11.87
CA ARG A 23 28.64 26.22 12.86
C ARG A 23 28.12 25.00 13.62
N ASN A 24 26.88 24.61 13.39
CA ASN A 24 26.20 23.54 14.11
C ASN A 24 26.38 22.21 13.37
N ALA A 25 26.80 21.15 14.07
CA ALA A 25 26.99 19.82 13.51
C ALA A 25 25.99 18.82 14.10
N LEU A 26 25.60 17.81 13.32
CA LEU A 26 24.73 16.75 13.78
C LEU A 26 25.54 15.57 14.32
N MET A 27 25.33 15.21 15.57
CA MET A 27 26.10 14.21 16.30
C MET A 27 25.21 13.09 16.85
N SER A 28 25.74 11.87 16.94
CA SER A 28 25.05 10.73 17.56
C SER A 28 25.91 10.00 18.58
N ARG A 29 25.24 9.28 19.49
CA ARG A 29 25.86 8.33 20.42
C ARG A 29 24.85 7.32 20.94
N VAL A 30 25.29 6.07 21.08
CA VAL A 30 24.51 4.99 21.68
C VAL A 30 24.72 4.97 23.20
N PHE A 31 23.67 4.62 23.93
CA PHE A 31 23.65 4.45 25.38
C PHE A 31 22.98 3.13 25.70
N ASN A 32 23.41 2.44 26.76
CA ASN A 32 22.67 1.29 27.24
C ASN A 32 21.39 1.70 28.00
N ALA A 33 20.57 0.72 28.40
CA ALA A 33 19.32 0.96 29.14
C ALA A 33 19.50 1.76 30.44
N SER A 34 20.70 1.76 31.02
CA SER A 34 21.05 2.54 32.22
C SER A 34 21.59 3.94 31.92
N GLY A 35 21.61 4.37 30.65
CA GLY A 35 22.11 5.67 30.21
C GLY A 35 23.64 5.76 30.13
N VAL A 36 24.36 4.63 30.14
CA VAL A 36 25.83 4.63 30.03
C VAL A 36 26.21 4.69 28.54
N PRO A 37 27.05 5.64 28.12
CA PRO A 37 27.47 5.76 26.73
C PRO A 37 28.22 4.52 26.24
N GLN A 38 27.91 4.12 25.02
CA GLN A 38 28.52 3.03 24.28
C GLN A 38 29.32 3.63 23.12
N GLY A 39 30.65 3.55 23.20
CA GLY A 39 31.54 4.12 22.18
C GLY A 39 31.67 5.65 22.21
N ASN A 40 32.21 6.18 21.12
CA ASN A 40 32.46 7.61 20.91
C ASN A 40 31.26 8.30 20.24
N GLU A 41 31.28 9.63 20.27
CA GLU A 41 30.35 10.44 19.49
C GLU A 41 30.70 10.37 18.00
N ILE A 42 29.68 10.30 17.15
CA ILE A 42 29.83 10.16 15.70
C ILE A 42 29.17 11.36 15.03
N ARG A 43 29.86 11.99 14.09
CA ARG A 43 29.26 13.06 13.25
C ARG A 43 28.42 12.43 12.14
N ILE A 44 27.17 12.87 12.03
CA ILE A 44 26.20 12.44 11.02
C ILE A 44 26.28 13.29 9.76
N ASN A 45 26.39 14.62 9.85
CA ASN A 45 26.39 15.47 8.65
C ASN A 45 27.73 15.37 7.88
N GLN A 46 27.65 15.39 6.55
CA GLN A 46 28.79 15.54 5.63
C GLN A 46 28.93 16.99 5.18
N PHE A 47 27.81 17.66 4.86
CA PHE A 47 27.76 19.07 4.55
C PHE A 47 27.93 19.88 5.83
N THR A 48 28.89 20.81 5.80
CA THR A 48 29.30 21.58 6.99
C THR A 48 29.07 23.07 6.81
N ARG A 49 28.60 23.53 5.66
CA ARG A 49 28.34 24.97 5.47
C ARG A 49 27.02 25.30 6.16
N GLY A 50 26.98 26.42 6.88
CA GLY A 50 25.76 26.86 7.54
C GLY A 50 25.41 26.04 8.78
N ASN A 51 24.22 26.28 9.30
CA ASN A 51 23.65 25.61 10.45
C ASN A 51 23.02 24.26 10.07
N GLN A 52 23.17 23.29 10.98
CA GLN A 52 22.45 22.01 10.97
C GLN A 52 21.58 21.98 12.23
N GLU A 53 20.26 21.99 12.06
CA GLU A 53 19.31 22.26 13.13
C GLU A 53 18.07 21.34 13.07
N GLU A 54 17.25 21.36 14.13
CA GLU A 54 15.97 20.64 14.27
C GLU A 54 15.99 19.21 13.71
N VAL A 55 16.49 18.28 14.52
CA VAL A 55 16.63 16.87 14.14
C VAL A 55 15.41 16.04 14.52
N ALA A 56 15.04 15.08 13.66
CA ALA A 56 14.21 13.95 13.98
C ALA A 56 14.89 12.62 13.59
N ILE A 57 14.48 11.52 14.21
CA ILE A 57 15.03 10.18 13.98
C ILE A 57 13.96 9.13 14.22
N THR A 58 13.98 8.06 13.43
CA THR A 58 13.16 6.87 13.67
C THR A 58 13.92 5.59 13.33
N ARG A 59 13.47 4.46 13.87
CA ARG A 59 14.02 3.13 13.61
C ARG A 59 13.16 2.39 12.58
N LEU A 60 13.80 1.88 11.54
CA LEU A 60 13.16 1.12 10.46
C LEU A 60 13.00 -0.37 10.84
N ALA A 61 12.22 -1.10 10.03
CA ALA A 61 11.86 -2.50 10.29
C ALA A 61 13.07 -3.44 10.30
N ASP A 62 14.06 -3.17 9.44
CA ASP A 62 15.33 -3.90 9.38
C ASP A 62 16.28 -3.60 10.56
N GLY A 63 15.92 -2.62 11.40
CA GLY A 63 16.67 -2.18 12.55
C GLY A 63 17.65 -1.04 12.28
N SER A 64 17.83 -0.62 11.03
CA SER A 64 18.52 0.62 10.67
C SER A 64 17.75 1.84 11.18
N LEU A 65 18.37 3.02 11.07
CA LEU A 65 17.80 4.29 11.51
C LEU A 65 17.78 5.25 10.32
N ILE A 66 16.74 6.08 10.24
CA ILE A 66 16.75 7.25 9.38
C ILE A 66 16.69 8.49 10.26
N THR A 67 17.58 9.44 10.02
CA THR A 67 17.55 10.74 10.68
C THR A 67 17.38 11.84 9.65
N VAL A 68 16.59 12.84 10.00
CA VAL A 68 16.27 14.00 9.17
C VAL A 68 16.55 15.27 9.95
N TRP A 69 16.98 16.33 9.28
CA TRP A 69 17.31 17.61 9.92
C TRP A 69 17.18 18.77 8.92
N MET A 70 17.20 20.01 9.45
CA MET A 70 17.28 21.23 8.66
C MET A 70 18.74 21.59 8.36
N SER A 71 19.05 21.87 7.11
CA SER A 71 20.40 22.20 6.65
C SER A 71 20.40 23.52 5.87
N GLU A 72 21.13 24.53 6.36
CA GLU A 72 21.24 25.86 5.74
C GLU A 72 22.13 25.80 4.48
N GLY A 73 21.54 26.00 3.30
CA GLY A 73 22.26 26.17 2.03
C GLY A 73 22.62 24.91 1.27
N GLN A 74 22.15 23.74 1.71
CA GLN A 74 22.50 22.45 1.08
C GLN A 74 21.72 22.17 -0.21
N ASP A 75 20.48 22.64 -0.30
CA ASP A 75 19.63 22.53 -1.49
C ASP A 75 19.83 23.69 -2.48
N GLY A 76 20.72 24.63 -2.15
CA GLY A 76 21.02 25.84 -2.92
C GLY A 76 20.26 27.09 -2.47
N SER A 77 19.47 27.02 -1.39
CA SER A 77 18.65 28.11 -0.86
C SER A 77 18.95 28.41 0.63
N GLU A 78 17.95 28.82 1.40
CA GLU A 78 17.98 28.99 2.87
C GLU A 78 17.98 27.60 3.56
N GLU A 79 17.05 27.31 4.47
CA GLU A 79 16.94 25.99 5.10
C GLU A 79 16.27 24.97 4.17
N GLY A 80 16.92 23.82 3.97
CA GLY A 80 16.37 22.63 3.31
C GLY A 80 16.27 21.44 4.26
N ILE A 81 15.49 20.41 3.89
CA ILE A 81 15.37 19.16 4.67
C ILE A 81 16.32 18.12 4.11
N VAL A 82 17.14 17.53 4.98
CA VAL A 82 18.15 16.56 4.60
C VAL A 82 17.99 15.32 5.45
N ALA A 83 18.28 14.16 4.86
CA ALA A 83 18.18 12.86 5.51
C ALA A 83 19.45 12.04 5.34
N ARG A 84 19.69 11.12 6.29
CA ARG A 84 20.76 10.13 6.19
C ARG A 84 20.39 8.85 6.94
N GLN A 85 20.68 7.71 6.32
CA GLN A 85 20.52 6.40 6.96
C GLN A 85 21.71 6.13 7.88
N LEU A 86 21.46 5.50 9.02
CA LEU A 86 22.46 5.02 9.96
C LEU A 86 22.24 3.53 10.25
N THR A 87 23.30 2.82 10.60
CA THR A 87 23.17 1.46 11.17
C THR A 87 22.44 1.51 12.52
N ALA A 88 22.06 0.34 13.04
CA ALA A 88 21.48 0.23 14.39
C ALA A 88 22.39 0.79 15.50
N GLU A 89 23.70 0.87 15.25
CA GLU A 89 24.71 1.44 16.16
C GLU A 89 24.94 2.94 15.95
N GLY A 90 24.17 3.58 15.07
CA GLY A 90 24.27 5.02 14.80
C GLY A 90 25.40 5.41 13.84
N VAL A 91 25.97 4.45 13.11
CA VAL A 91 27.04 4.70 12.13
C VAL A 91 26.42 5.14 10.81
N PRO A 92 26.80 6.27 10.20
CA PRO A 92 26.22 6.71 8.94
C PRO A 92 26.46 5.75 7.77
N GLN A 93 25.41 5.50 6.98
CA GLN A 93 25.40 4.67 5.77
C GLN A 93 25.19 5.56 4.54
N GLY A 94 26.03 5.38 3.52
CA GLY A 94 25.94 6.17 2.28
C GLY A 94 26.15 7.67 2.48
N ASN A 95 25.73 8.46 1.49
CA ASN A 95 25.74 9.92 1.59
C ASN A 95 24.42 10.43 2.18
N GLU A 96 24.43 11.63 2.74
CA GLU A 96 23.20 12.37 2.99
C GLU A 96 22.53 12.81 1.68
N PHE A 97 21.21 13.01 1.71
CA PHE A 97 20.42 13.42 0.56
C PHE A 97 19.35 14.45 0.94
N VAL A 98 19.09 15.38 0.03
CA VAL A 98 18.04 16.40 0.20
C VAL A 98 16.68 15.76 -0.02
N VAL A 99 15.76 16.00 0.93
CA VAL A 99 14.39 15.50 0.94
C VAL A 99 13.44 16.48 0.27
N ASN A 100 13.61 17.79 0.38
CA ASN A 100 12.78 18.73 -0.37
C ASN A 100 13.18 18.77 -1.87
N VAL A 101 12.21 19.08 -2.72
CA VAL A 101 12.36 19.45 -4.15
C VAL A 101 12.09 20.94 -4.29
N THR A 102 11.10 21.46 -3.57
CA THR A 102 10.85 22.90 -3.46
C THR A 102 11.98 23.51 -2.66
N THR A 103 12.73 24.43 -3.30
CA THR A 103 13.86 25.14 -2.68
C THR A 103 13.58 26.61 -2.48
N VAL A 104 12.41 27.11 -2.84
CA VAL A 104 12.05 28.52 -2.63
C VAL A 104 11.62 28.72 -1.19
N GLY A 105 12.25 29.67 -0.49
CA GLY A 105 11.99 29.94 0.93
C GLY A 105 12.56 28.85 1.84
N GLU A 106 12.15 28.86 3.11
CA GLU A 106 12.66 27.95 4.13
C GLU A 106 11.81 26.67 4.23
N GLN A 107 12.45 25.52 4.33
CA GLN A 107 11.84 24.25 4.68
C GLN A 107 12.27 23.85 6.08
N ASN A 108 11.30 23.83 7.00
CA ASN A 108 11.56 23.81 8.43
C ASN A 108 10.85 22.66 9.17
N LEU A 109 11.37 22.35 10.35
CA LEU A 109 10.72 21.51 11.37
C LEU A 109 10.38 20.11 10.85
N PRO A 110 11.39 19.32 10.42
CA PRO A 110 11.14 18.00 9.87
C PRO A 110 10.69 17.02 10.95
N SER A 111 9.80 16.11 10.56
CA SER A 111 9.36 14.95 11.31
C SER A 111 9.49 13.71 10.43
N VAL A 112 9.76 12.54 11.03
CA VAL A 112 9.92 11.28 10.30
C VAL A 112 9.25 10.13 11.03
N ALA A 113 8.56 9.27 10.28
CA ALA A 113 7.95 8.04 10.80
C ALA A 113 8.31 6.84 9.92
N ALA A 114 8.57 5.71 10.57
CA ALA A 114 8.84 4.44 9.90
C ALA A 114 7.53 3.81 9.42
N LEU A 115 7.59 3.10 8.30
CA LEU A 115 6.47 2.38 7.73
C LEU A 115 6.63 0.88 7.95
N LYS A 116 5.50 0.16 7.96
CA LYS A 116 5.47 -1.28 8.25
C LYS A 116 6.14 -2.12 7.16
N ASP A 117 6.19 -1.61 5.94
CA ASP A 117 6.87 -2.22 4.79
C ASP A 117 8.39 -2.02 4.80
N GLY A 118 8.93 -1.32 5.80
CA GLY A 118 10.36 -1.02 5.93
C GLY A 118 10.75 0.35 5.38
N GLY A 119 9.83 1.04 4.69
CA GLY A 119 10.04 2.41 4.23
C GLY A 119 9.90 3.46 5.35
N PHE A 120 9.86 4.73 4.94
CA PHE A 120 9.62 5.85 5.85
C PHE A 120 8.99 7.04 5.13
N ILE A 121 8.32 7.89 5.90
CA ILE A 121 7.79 9.16 5.44
C ILE A 121 8.43 10.31 6.23
N VAL A 122 8.79 11.37 5.51
CA VAL A 122 9.29 12.62 6.06
C VAL A 122 8.25 13.70 5.81
N ALA A 123 7.93 14.48 6.82
CA ALA A 123 7.10 15.68 6.68
C ALA A 123 7.86 16.90 7.20
N TRP A 124 7.58 18.06 6.64
CA TRP A 124 8.17 19.34 7.02
C TRP A 124 7.20 20.47 6.73
N SER A 125 7.56 21.69 7.13
CA SER A 125 6.79 22.89 6.81
C SER A 125 7.51 23.72 5.76
N ASN A 126 6.83 24.16 4.71
CA ASN A 126 7.35 25.28 3.93
C ASN A 126 6.94 26.56 4.63
N VAL A 127 7.90 27.45 4.85
CA VAL A 127 7.67 28.78 5.42
C VAL A 127 7.89 29.80 4.32
N ASP A 128 6.84 30.03 3.55
CA ASP A 128 6.81 31.05 2.51
C ASP A 128 5.59 31.98 2.71
N THR A 129 5.15 32.63 1.63
CA THR A 129 3.97 33.49 1.68
C THR A 129 2.64 32.75 1.96
N ASN A 130 2.61 31.43 1.80
CA ASN A 130 1.47 30.57 2.08
C ASN A 130 1.95 29.26 2.74
N PRO A 131 2.28 29.29 4.05
CA PRO A 131 2.87 28.14 4.72
C PRO A 131 2.02 26.88 4.63
N ASP A 132 2.66 25.76 4.32
CA ASP A 132 2.04 24.45 4.21
C ASP A 132 2.86 23.37 4.92
N THR A 133 2.23 22.22 5.15
CA THR A 133 2.93 21.01 5.58
C THR A 133 3.06 20.11 4.37
N MET A 134 4.29 19.73 4.08
CA MET A 134 4.65 18.85 2.97
C MET A 134 5.11 17.51 3.49
N ALA A 135 5.05 16.50 2.64
CA ALA A 135 5.61 15.18 2.92
C ALA A 135 6.14 14.48 1.66
N ARG A 136 7.10 13.58 1.88
CA ARG A 136 7.62 12.62 0.91
C ARG A 136 7.85 11.26 1.55
N GLU A 137 7.54 10.22 0.80
CA GLU A 137 7.71 8.84 1.21
C GLU A 137 8.81 8.15 0.41
N TYR A 138 9.49 7.23 1.10
CA TYR A 138 10.58 6.43 0.59
C TYR A 138 10.34 4.96 0.92
N ASP A 139 10.74 4.07 0.02
CA ASP A 139 10.72 2.63 0.24
C ASP A 139 11.91 2.17 1.11
N ALA A 140 11.98 0.87 1.41
CA ALA A 140 13.03 0.28 2.22
C ALA A 140 14.45 0.40 1.60
N ASP A 141 14.52 0.61 0.28
CA ASP A 141 15.77 0.76 -0.48
C ASP A 141 16.16 2.24 -0.66
N LEU A 142 15.48 3.16 0.05
CA LEU A 142 15.63 4.61 -0.05
C LEU A 142 15.21 5.20 -1.41
N ASN A 143 14.48 4.46 -2.24
CA ASN A 143 13.91 5.03 -3.45
C ASN A 143 12.67 5.85 -3.12
N LEU A 144 12.45 6.89 -3.91
CA LEU A 144 11.30 7.74 -3.75
C LEU A 144 10.01 7.04 -4.18
N VAL A 145 9.01 7.03 -3.30
CA VAL A 145 7.66 6.50 -3.58
C VAL A 145 6.73 7.62 -4.06
N THR A 146 6.81 8.80 -3.45
CA THR A 146 5.95 9.94 -3.79
C THR A 146 6.74 11.16 -4.23
N GLY A 147 6.13 12.03 -5.05
CA GLY A 147 6.58 13.43 -5.14
C GLY A 147 6.43 14.18 -3.80
N GLU A 148 6.74 15.47 -3.78
CA GLU A 148 6.32 16.34 -2.68
C GLU A 148 4.80 16.45 -2.67
N VAL A 149 4.19 16.13 -1.53
CA VAL A 149 2.74 16.19 -1.38
C VAL A 149 2.37 17.07 -0.20
N GLN A 150 1.47 18.00 -0.43
CA GLN A 150 0.89 18.84 0.60
C GLN A 150 -0.09 18.05 1.48
N LEU A 151 0.02 18.18 2.80
CA LEU A 151 -0.88 17.61 3.81
C LEU A 151 -1.96 18.62 4.24
N THR A 152 -1.61 19.91 4.27
CA THR A 152 -2.54 20.96 4.70
C THR A 152 -3.50 21.41 3.60
N PRO A 153 -4.72 21.86 3.93
CA PRO A 153 -5.58 22.58 2.99
C PRO A 153 -4.97 23.92 2.55
N ASN A 154 -5.28 24.39 1.33
CA ASN A 154 -4.73 25.59 0.67
C ASN A 154 -5.01 26.96 1.36
N SER A 155 -5.45 26.99 2.62
CA SER A 155 -5.84 28.21 3.35
C SER A 155 -5.14 28.37 4.71
N SER A 156 -4.04 27.63 4.95
CA SER A 156 -3.23 27.76 6.16
C SER A 156 -2.52 29.12 6.23
N THR A 157 -2.55 29.75 7.41
CA THR A 157 -1.67 30.89 7.70
C THR A 157 -0.97 30.68 9.03
N GLY A 158 0.34 30.95 9.07
CA GLY A 158 1.20 30.80 10.25
C GLY A 158 2.21 29.66 10.14
N PHE A 159 3.15 29.58 11.08
CA PHE A 159 4.12 28.50 11.14
C PHE A 159 3.44 27.17 11.46
N LEU A 160 3.86 26.13 10.76
CA LEU A 160 3.37 24.77 10.92
C LEU A 160 4.43 23.91 11.64
N ARG A 161 3.98 22.93 12.40
CA ARG A 161 4.82 21.92 13.06
C ARG A 161 4.22 20.55 12.80
N PRO A 162 4.69 19.81 11.79
CA PRO A 162 4.24 18.44 11.57
C PRO A 162 4.83 17.52 12.61
N GLU A 163 4.00 16.60 13.10
CA GLU A 163 4.39 15.45 13.90
C GLU A 163 3.81 14.22 13.24
N LEU A 164 4.67 13.24 12.96
CA LEU A 164 4.29 11.98 12.33
C LEU A 164 4.33 10.85 13.36
N VAL A 165 3.35 9.97 13.29
CA VAL A 165 3.29 8.76 14.11
C VAL A 165 2.90 7.55 13.27
N SER A 166 3.70 6.49 13.36
CA SER A 166 3.35 5.20 12.76
C SER A 166 2.16 4.60 13.51
N LEU A 167 1.16 4.12 12.78
CA LEU A 167 -0.05 3.51 13.33
C LEU A 167 0.04 1.98 13.25
N SER A 168 -0.63 1.29 14.18
CA SER A 168 -0.63 -0.18 14.23
C SER A 168 -1.26 -0.84 13.01
N ASN A 169 -2.11 -0.12 12.28
CA ASN A 169 -2.72 -0.57 11.03
C ASN A 169 -1.80 -0.42 9.81
N GLY A 170 -0.54 0.01 9.99
CA GLY A 170 0.42 0.22 8.91
C GLY A 170 0.34 1.59 8.24
N GLY A 171 -0.61 2.45 8.62
CA GLY A 171 -0.66 3.84 8.18
C GLY A 171 0.20 4.77 9.02
N VAL A 172 0.17 6.05 8.68
CA VAL A 172 0.81 7.15 9.41
C VAL A 172 -0.23 8.19 9.77
N GLY A 173 -0.27 8.57 11.05
CA GLY A 173 -0.95 9.77 11.49
C GLY A 173 -0.02 10.97 11.34
N ALA A 174 -0.50 12.01 10.68
CA ALA A 174 0.14 13.32 10.65
C ALA A 174 -0.74 14.30 11.43
N VAL A 175 -0.15 15.01 12.38
CA VAL A 175 -0.79 16.16 13.02
C VAL A 175 0.05 17.40 12.78
N TRP A 176 -0.60 18.54 12.64
CA TRP A 176 0.09 19.81 12.51
C TRP A 176 -0.54 20.86 13.41
N MET A 177 0.30 21.73 13.95
CA MET A 177 -0.12 22.88 14.73
C MET A 177 0.15 24.17 13.96
N THR A 178 -0.85 25.06 13.88
CA THR A 178 -0.66 26.43 13.39
C THR A 178 -0.36 27.40 14.53
N LEU A 179 0.75 28.15 14.42
CA LEU A 179 1.03 29.29 15.28
C LEU A 179 0.51 30.57 14.63
N ARG A 180 -0.64 31.08 15.11
CA ARG A 180 -1.15 32.40 14.71
C ARG A 180 -0.38 33.50 15.45
N VAL A 181 0.05 34.52 14.73
CA VAL A 181 0.65 35.73 15.30
C VAL A 181 -0.47 36.74 15.61
N LEU A 182 -0.53 37.24 16.86
CA LEU A 182 -1.47 38.24 17.42
C LEU A 182 -2.93 37.78 17.67
N GLY A 183 -3.18 37.16 18.83
CA GLY A 183 -4.47 37.23 19.54
C GLY A 183 -5.50 36.13 19.29
N PHE A 184 -5.17 35.05 18.58
CA PHE A 184 -6.06 33.90 18.33
C PHE A 184 -5.45 32.57 18.80
N PHE A 185 -6.30 31.64 19.23
CA PHE A 185 -5.91 30.32 19.76
C PHE A 185 -5.29 29.43 18.67
N PRO A 186 -4.35 28.52 19.03
CA PRO A 186 -3.78 27.57 18.08
C PRO A 186 -4.84 26.61 17.53
N THR A 187 -4.76 26.28 16.24
CA THR A 187 -5.57 25.23 15.63
C THR A 187 -4.69 24.00 15.36
N VAL A 188 -5.16 22.84 15.82
CA VAL A 188 -4.57 21.54 15.51
C VAL A 188 -5.36 20.93 14.35
N GLY A 189 -4.66 20.52 13.29
CA GLY A 189 -5.20 19.68 12.24
C GLY A 189 -4.61 18.28 12.31
N ALA A 190 -5.34 17.30 11.77
CA ALA A 190 -4.89 15.92 11.68
C ALA A 190 -5.30 15.31 10.34
N GLU A 191 -4.40 14.58 9.71
CA GLU A 191 -4.63 13.74 8.54
C GLU A 191 -4.06 12.36 8.85
N VAL A 192 -4.81 11.30 8.55
CA VAL A 192 -4.25 9.94 8.55
C VAL A 192 -3.95 9.60 7.10
N ARG A 193 -2.67 9.42 6.78
CA ARG A 193 -2.23 8.88 5.50
C ARG A 193 -1.86 7.42 5.67
N THR A 194 -2.65 6.54 5.08
CA THR A 194 -2.17 5.20 4.71
C THR A 194 -1.37 5.38 3.43
N THR A 195 -0.03 5.42 3.54
CA THR A 195 0.82 6.07 2.54
C THR A 195 0.95 5.34 1.20
N ARG A 196 0.36 4.16 1.02
CA ARG A 196 0.27 3.53 -0.30
C ARG A 196 -1.11 3.81 -0.91
N SER A 197 -1.12 4.31 -2.14
CA SER A 197 -2.28 4.13 -3.03
C SER A 197 -2.67 2.65 -2.99
N GLU A 198 -3.78 2.38 -2.31
CA GLU A 198 -4.50 1.12 -2.11
C GLU A 198 -3.79 -0.17 -2.56
N VAL A 199 -2.75 -0.61 -1.84
CA VAL A 199 -2.53 -2.05 -1.72
C VAL A 199 -3.20 -2.46 -0.42
N PRO A 200 -4.39 -3.08 -0.48
CA PRO A 200 -5.08 -3.52 0.72
C PRO A 200 -4.21 -4.52 1.48
N VAL A 201 -4.23 -4.44 2.83
CA VAL A 201 -3.49 -5.35 3.70
C VAL A 201 -4.41 -6.53 4.01
N PRO A 202 -4.14 -7.72 3.47
CA PRO A 202 -4.96 -8.91 3.70
C PRO A 202 -4.86 -9.36 5.17
N THR A 203 -5.92 -9.96 5.67
CA THR A 203 -6.06 -10.48 7.03
C THR A 203 -6.60 -11.91 6.99
N ASP A 204 -6.67 -12.59 8.13
CA ASP A 204 -7.35 -13.91 8.22
C ASP A 204 -8.89 -13.78 8.34
N ASN A 205 -9.46 -12.63 7.99
CA ASN A 205 -10.92 -12.41 7.96
C ASN A 205 -11.35 -12.07 6.53
N ASN A 206 -12.66 -12.12 6.29
CA ASN A 206 -13.25 -11.71 5.02
C ASN A 206 -12.84 -10.29 4.62
N ASP A 207 -12.10 -10.18 3.52
CA ASP A 207 -11.56 -8.94 2.99
C ASP A 207 -12.22 -8.54 1.67
N THR A 208 -12.09 -7.27 1.33
CA THR A 208 -12.37 -6.75 -0.02
C THR A 208 -11.10 -6.11 -0.53
N LEU A 209 -10.46 -6.78 -1.48
CA LEU A 209 -9.14 -6.44 -1.99
C LEU A 209 -9.27 -5.89 -3.42
N THR A 210 -9.03 -4.59 -3.59
CA THR A 210 -8.95 -3.95 -4.91
C THR A 210 -7.51 -3.56 -5.18
N TYR A 211 -6.97 -3.98 -6.33
CA TYR A 211 -5.64 -3.64 -6.78
C TYR A 211 -5.74 -2.78 -8.05
N GLU A 212 -4.83 -1.81 -8.16
CA GLU A 212 -4.68 -0.93 -9.32
C GLU A 212 -3.31 -1.12 -9.97
N GLY A 213 -3.21 -0.80 -11.26
CA GLY A 213 -1.95 -0.89 -12.01
C GLY A 213 -1.85 -2.11 -12.92
N GLU A 214 -0.62 -2.54 -13.23
CA GLU A 214 -0.35 -3.71 -14.07
C GLU A 214 -0.27 -4.98 -13.19
N SER A 215 0.76 -5.81 -13.37
CA SER A 215 0.91 -7.13 -12.75
C SER A 215 1.16 -7.09 -11.24
N SER A 216 0.42 -7.90 -10.49
CA SER A 216 0.44 -8.00 -9.02
C SER A 216 0.58 -9.44 -8.52
N ASN A 217 1.15 -9.60 -7.32
CA ASN A 217 1.08 -10.85 -6.55
C ASN A 217 0.13 -10.62 -5.37
N ILE A 218 -1.02 -11.26 -5.40
CA ILE A 218 -2.13 -11.08 -4.45
C ILE A 218 -2.25 -12.34 -3.59
N LEU A 219 -2.23 -12.17 -2.27
CA LEU A 219 -2.42 -13.24 -1.28
C LEU A 219 -3.55 -12.81 -0.33
N ALA A 220 -4.70 -13.45 -0.36
CA ALA A 220 -5.85 -13.03 0.44
C ALA A 220 -5.87 -13.63 1.86
N LEU A 221 -5.06 -14.68 2.11
CA LEU A 221 -4.85 -15.36 3.39
C LEU A 221 -6.02 -16.23 3.82
N GLY A 222 -6.98 -15.72 4.59
CA GLY A 222 -8.06 -16.54 5.10
C GLY A 222 -9.31 -15.73 5.32
N GLY A 223 -10.46 -16.40 5.30
CA GLY A 223 -11.75 -15.72 5.25
C GLY A 223 -12.41 -15.96 3.91
N ASN A 224 -13.53 -15.28 3.68
CA ASN A 224 -14.19 -15.31 2.38
C ASN A 224 -13.94 -13.97 1.69
N ASP A 225 -13.04 -13.95 0.73
CA ASP A 225 -12.49 -12.70 0.19
C ASP A 225 -13.11 -12.31 -1.15
N TRP A 226 -13.18 -11.00 -1.37
CA TRP A 226 -13.63 -10.42 -2.64
C TRP A 226 -12.49 -9.64 -3.30
N ILE A 227 -11.95 -10.18 -4.38
CA ILE A 227 -10.70 -9.74 -5.00
C ILE A 227 -11.01 -9.12 -6.35
N THR A 228 -10.58 -7.87 -6.57
CA THR A 228 -10.62 -7.18 -7.86
C THR A 228 -9.17 -6.90 -8.29
N PRO A 229 -8.59 -7.72 -9.18
CA PRO A 229 -7.25 -7.49 -9.68
C PRO A 229 -7.22 -6.29 -10.64
N GLY A 230 -6.03 -5.72 -10.81
CA GLY A 230 -5.77 -4.62 -11.73
C GLY A 230 -5.70 -5.07 -13.20
N GLY A 231 -4.93 -4.32 -13.99
CA GLY A 231 -4.52 -4.74 -15.32
C GLY A 231 -3.32 -5.70 -15.28
N GLY A 232 -2.73 -6.02 -16.43
CA GLY A 232 -1.52 -6.85 -16.48
C GLY A 232 -1.77 -8.35 -16.24
N SER A 233 -0.76 -9.05 -15.72
CA SER A 233 -0.74 -10.50 -15.48
C SER A 233 -0.49 -10.77 -14.00
N ASP A 234 -1.53 -11.13 -13.26
CA ASP A 234 -1.48 -11.29 -11.82
C ASP A 234 -1.25 -12.74 -11.39
N THR A 235 -0.69 -12.93 -10.19
CA THR A 235 -0.75 -14.20 -9.45
C THR A 235 -1.63 -13.99 -8.23
N ILE A 236 -2.72 -14.75 -8.11
CA ILE A 236 -3.76 -14.56 -7.11
C ILE A 236 -3.97 -15.86 -6.34
N ASP A 237 -3.77 -15.79 -5.03
CA ASP A 237 -4.07 -16.85 -4.08
C ASP A 237 -5.16 -16.38 -3.10
N GLY A 238 -6.33 -17.01 -3.15
CA GLY A 238 -7.42 -16.73 -2.20
C GLY A 238 -7.15 -17.24 -0.78
N GLY A 239 -6.28 -18.25 -0.65
CA GLY A 239 -5.98 -18.85 0.65
C GLY A 239 -7.10 -19.75 1.17
N THR A 240 -7.54 -19.57 2.42
CA THR A 240 -8.55 -20.45 3.02
C THR A 240 -9.92 -19.80 3.13
N GLY A 241 -10.94 -20.41 2.56
CA GLY A 241 -12.33 -20.03 2.75
C GLY A 241 -13.07 -20.10 1.42
N PHE A 242 -13.93 -19.13 1.15
CA PHE A 242 -14.58 -18.99 -0.15
C PHE A 242 -14.15 -17.67 -0.77
N ASP A 243 -13.39 -17.75 -1.86
CA ASP A 243 -12.75 -16.58 -2.44
C ASP A 243 -13.26 -16.29 -3.84
N MET A 244 -13.52 -15.02 -4.13
CA MET A 244 -14.12 -14.54 -5.36
C MET A 244 -13.20 -13.57 -6.09
N VAL A 245 -12.87 -13.86 -7.35
CA VAL A 245 -12.19 -12.91 -8.25
C VAL A 245 -13.19 -12.23 -9.17
N SER A 246 -13.14 -10.91 -9.23
CA SER A 246 -14.04 -10.07 -10.02
C SER A 246 -13.31 -9.35 -11.14
N PHE A 247 -13.61 -9.73 -12.39
CA PHE A 247 -13.10 -9.10 -13.60
C PHE A 247 -14.03 -8.01 -14.16
N ILE A 248 -14.95 -7.51 -13.35
CA ILE A 248 -16.01 -6.58 -13.78
C ILE A 248 -15.46 -5.29 -14.41
N ASN A 249 -14.25 -4.87 -14.03
CA ASN A 249 -13.58 -3.66 -14.53
C ASN A 249 -12.71 -3.92 -15.77
N GLN A 250 -12.62 -5.16 -16.26
CA GLN A 250 -11.86 -5.47 -17.46
C GLN A 250 -12.52 -4.84 -18.69
N SER A 251 -11.70 -4.24 -19.55
CA SER A 251 -12.16 -3.53 -20.76
C SER A 251 -12.46 -4.44 -21.95
N GLN A 252 -12.39 -5.77 -21.75
CA GLN A 252 -12.62 -6.82 -22.75
C GLN A 252 -13.20 -8.06 -22.07
N ALA A 253 -13.74 -8.97 -22.88
CA ALA A 253 -14.18 -10.29 -22.43
C ALA A 253 -13.04 -11.08 -21.78
N VAL A 254 -13.38 -11.85 -20.75
CA VAL A 254 -12.47 -12.73 -20.02
C VAL A 254 -12.73 -14.19 -20.35
N ARG A 255 -11.63 -14.95 -20.43
CA ARG A 255 -11.68 -16.42 -20.46
C ARG A 255 -11.09 -16.95 -19.17
N VAL A 256 -11.89 -17.66 -18.39
CA VAL A 256 -11.49 -18.22 -17.08
C VAL A 256 -11.65 -19.73 -17.08
N GLU A 257 -10.66 -20.42 -16.52
CA GLU A 257 -10.67 -21.87 -16.30
C GLU A 257 -10.06 -22.17 -14.93
N LEU A 258 -10.93 -22.41 -13.94
CA LEU A 258 -10.50 -22.66 -12.55
C LEU A 258 -9.74 -23.99 -12.43
N SER A 259 -10.13 -25.02 -13.19
CA SER A 259 -9.45 -26.33 -13.18
C SER A 259 -7.96 -26.26 -13.58
N THR A 260 -7.56 -25.26 -14.36
CA THR A 260 -6.15 -25.00 -14.70
C THR A 260 -5.56 -23.79 -13.97
N GLY A 261 -6.36 -23.09 -13.17
CA GLY A 261 -5.96 -21.90 -12.42
C GLY A 261 -5.59 -20.73 -13.33
N ARG A 262 -6.33 -20.51 -14.43
CA ARG A 262 -5.96 -19.50 -15.44
C ARG A 262 -7.12 -18.62 -15.84
N ALA A 263 -6.88 -17.31 -15.87
CA ALA A 263 -7.78 -16.33 -16.48
C ALA A 263 -7.02 -15.44 -17.46
N THR A 264 -7.63 -15.10 -18.60
CA THR A 264 -7.03 -14.23 -19.61
C THR A 264 -7.97 -13.12 -20.01
N SER A 265 -7.48 -11.88 -20.05
CA SER A 265 -8.15 -10.69 -20.58
C SER A 265 -7.18 -9.91 -21.47
N GLY A 266 -7.53 -9.71 -22.75
CA GLY A 266 -6.61 -9.09 -23.71
C GLY A 266 -5.24 -9.77 -23.78
N ASN A 267 -4.17 -9.03 -23.42
CA ASN A 267 -2.79 -9.54 -23.37
C ASN A 267 -2.36 -10.03 -21.98
N GLY A 268 -3.21 -9.88 -20.96
CA GLY A 268 -2.94 -10.27 -19.58
C GLY A 268 -3.26 -11.75 -19.32
N VAL A 269 -2.44 -12.41 -18.51
CA VAL A 269 -2.67 -13.76 -18.01
C VAL A 269 -2.58 -13.77 -16.49
N ASN A 270 -3.70 -14.07 -15.84
CA ASN A 270 -3.78 -14.24 -14.40
C ASN A 270 -3.66 -15.72 -14.03
N LEU A 271 -2.85 -16.01 -13.01
CA LEU A 271 -2.72 -17.32 -12.38
C LEU A 271 -3.54 -17.31 -11.09
N LEU A 272 -4.50 -18.23 -10.99
CA LEU A 272 -5.46 -18.30 -9.90
C LEU A 272 -5.25 -19.59 -9.09
N SER A 273 -5.20 -19.48 -7.78
CA SER A 273 -5.18 -20.62 -6.85
C SER A 273 -6.10 -20.37 -5.67
N ASN A 274 -6.74 -21.43 -5.17
CA ASN A 274 -7.69 -21.36 -4.05
C ASN A 274 -8.80 -20.31 -4.32
N ILE A 275 -9.43 -20.37 -5.49
CA ILE A 275 -10.52 -19.48 -5.90
C ILE A 275 -11.73 -20.33 -6.28
N GLU A 276 -12.85 -20.12 -5.61
CA GLU A 276 -14.10 -20.84 -5.88
C GLU A 276 -15.13 -19.95 -6.61
N GLY A 277 -14.89 -18.64 -6.66
CA GLY A 277 -15.79 -17.64 -7.20
C GLY A 277 -15.21 -16.86 -8.37
N ILE A 278 -16.00 -16.67 -9.43
CA ILE A 278 -15.68 -15.76 -10.53
C ILE A 278 -16.86 -14.82 -10.81
N THR A 279 -16.57 -13.54 -10.96
CA THR A 279 -17.43 -12.58 -11.67
C THR A 279 -16.72 -12.16 -12.95
N GLY A 280 -17.41 -12.31 -14.07
CA GLY A 280 -16.98 -11.89 -15.40
C GLY A 280 -16.94 -10.37 -15.58
N SER A 281 -16.77 -9.95 -16.82
CA SER A 281 -16.75 -8.57 -17.30
C SER A 281 -18.15 -8.12 -17.75
N SER A 282 -18.23 -6.95 -18.40
CA SER A 282 -19.48 -6.53 -19.06
C SER A 282 -19.64 -7.06 -20.49
N PHE A 283 -18.67 -7.85 -20.96
CA PHE A 283 -18.59 -8.42 -22.29
C PHE A 283 -18.85 -9.93 -22.25
N GLY A 284 -19.04 -10.55 -23.41
CA GLY A 284 -19.35 -11.97 -23.47
C GLY A 284 -18.17 -12.87 -23.09
N ASP A 285 -18.23 -13.41 -21.89
CA ASP A 285 -17.15 -14.17 -21.26
C ASP A 285 -17.26 -15.68 -21.50
N TYR A 286 -16.15 -16.37 -21.28
CA TYR A 286 -16.09 -17.84 -21.27
C TYR A 286 -15.55 -18.32 -19.93
N ILE A 287 -16.40 -18.93 -19.12
CA ILE A 287 -16.10 -19.27 -17.73
C ILE A 287 -16.26 -20.77 -17.51
N VAL A 288 -15.18 -21.42 -17.06
CA VAL A 288 -15.14 -22.86 -16.73
C VAL A 288 -14.80 -23.01 -15.25
N GLY A 289 -15.63 -23.77 -14.55
CA GLY A 289 -15.40 -24.16 -13.15
C GLY A 289 -14.28 -25.20 -12.99
N ASP A 290 -14.15 -25.70 -11.77
CA ASP A 290 -13.44 -26.92 -11.43
C ASP A 290 -14.41 -27.96 -10.83
N ASP A 291 -13.91 -29.09 -10.34
CA ASP A 291 -14.76 -30.14 -9.76
C ASP A 291 -15.27 -29.78 -8.33
N GLY A 292 -14.92 -28.58 -7.84
CA GLY A 292 -15.36 -28.03 -6.57
C GLY A 292 -16.79 -27.46 -6.64
N ASN A 293 -17.23 -26.79 -5.57
CA ASN A 293 -18.49 -26.04 -5.61
C ASN A 293 -18.20 -24.60 -6.01
N ASN A 294 -18.47 -24.23 -7.26
CA ASN A 294 -18.14 -22.90 -7.76
C ASN A 294 -19.32 -21.92 -7.71
N ARG A 295 -19.00 -20.63 -7.68
CA ARG A 295 -19.96 -19.54 -7.87
C ARG A 295 -19.52 -18.68 -9.03
N LEU A 296 -20.21 -18.81 -10.16
CA LEU A 296 -19.80 -18.24 -11.43
C LEU A 296 -20.87 -17.26 -11.91
N ARG A 297 -20.47 -16.00 -12.13
CA ARG A 297 -21.32 -14.94 -12.64
C ARG A 297 -20.75 -14.37 -13.93
N GLY A 298 -21.56 -14.29 -14.98
CA GLY A 298 -21.17 -13.74 -16.30
C GLY A 298 -21.23 -12.21 -16.30
N ALA A 299 -22.32 -11.69 -15.75
CA ALA A 299 -22.62 -10.27 -15.52
C ALA A 299 -23.27 -9.55 -16.71
N GLY A 300 -22.57 -9.30 -17.81
CA GLY A 300 -23.15 -8.57 -18.95
C GLY A 300 -22.86 -9.22 -20.30
N SER A 301 -23.74 -8.98 -21.28
CA SER A 301 -23.63 -9.53 -22.63
C SER A 301 -23.90 -11.04 -22.69
N TYR A 302 -23.38 -11.75 -23.70
CA TYR A 302 -23.64 -13.18 -23.89
C TYR A 302 -22.52 -13.98 -23.25
N ASP A 303 -22.79 -14.64 -22.14
CA ASP A 303 -21.80 -15.42 -21.41
C ASP A 303 -21.91 -16.92 -21.70
N TRP A 304 -20.77 -17.59 -21.77
CA TRP A 304 -20.67 -19.04 -21.97
C TRP A 304 -20.04 -19.72 -20.76
N PHE A 305 -20.84 -20.51 -20.05
CA PHE A 305 -20.38 -21.38 -18.98
C PHE A 305 -20.11 -22.79 -19.50
N VAL A 306 -19.11 -23.47 -18.93
CA VAL A 306 -18.94 -24.92 -19.04
C VAL A 306 -19.15 -25.52 -17.67
N GLY A 307 -20.15 -26.39 -17.56
CA GLY A 307 -20.47 -27.08 -16.32
C GLY A 307 -19.50 -28.23 -16.04
N SER A 308 -19.16 -28.39 -14.77
CA SER A 308 -18.28 -29.41 -14.20
C SER A 308 -19.00 -30.18 -13.08
N GLU A 309 -18.32 -31.14 -12.45
CA GLU A 309 -18.82 -31.73 -11.20
C GLU A 309 -18.85 -30.67 -10.10
N GLY A 310 -19.76 -30.81 -9.13
CA GLY A 310 -19.89 -29.83 -8.06
C GLY A 310 -21.34 -29.59 -7.68
N ALA A 311 -21.56 -28.69 -6.72
CA ALA A 311 -22.84 -28.05 -6.50
C ALA A 311 -22.71 -26.57 -6.84
N ASP A 312 -22.78 -26.26 -8.13
CA ASP A 312 -22.40 -24.96 -8.65
C ASP A 312 -23.56 -23.96 -8.66
N ARG A 313 -23.20 -22.69 -8.71
CA ARG A 313 -24.14 -21.59 -8.94
C ARG A 313 -23.71 -20.80 -10.15
N TYR A 314 -24.55 -20.81 -11.18
CA TYR A 314 -24.39 -20.04 -12.40
C TYR A 314 -25.37 -18.86 -12.40
N ASP A 315 -24.87 -17.65 -12.55
CA ASP A 315 -25.64 -16.43 -12.73
C ASP A 315 -25.22 -15.74 -14.04
N GLY A 316 -26.04 -15.85 -15.09
CA GLY A 316 -25.69 -15.22 -16.38
C GLY A 316 -25.69 -13.70 -16.32
N GLY A 317 -26.49 -13.10 -15.43
CA GLY A 317 -26.62 -11.65 -15.36
C GLY A 317 -27.51 -11.11 -16.48
N SER A 318 -26.99 -10.18 -17.29
CA SER A 318 -27.75 -9.51 -18.34
C SER A 318 -27.35 -10.02 -19.72
N GLY A 319 -28.27 -10.62 -20.46
CA GLY A 319 -28.02 -11.01 -21.84
C GLY A 319 -28.78 -12.26 -22.23
N LEU A 320 -28.14 -13.12 -23.01
CA LEU A 320 -28.70 -14.42 -23.42
C LEU A 320 -27.68 -15.49 -23.09
N ASP A 321 -27.70 -16.02 -21.89
CA ASP A 321 -26.54 -16.76 -21.39
C ASP A 321 -26.67 -18.26 -21.64
N MET A 322 -25.53 -18.92 -21.83
CA MET A 322 -25.44 -20.33 -22.21
C MET A 322 -24.61 -21.11 -21.20
N ILE A 323 -25.09 -22.30 -20.82
CA ILE A 323 -24.28 -23.30 -20.16
C ILE A 323 -24.12 -24.56 -21.01
N SER A 324 -22.89 -25.07 -21.12
CA SER A 324 -22.57 -26.31 -21.80
C SER A 324 -22.20 -27.41 -20.82
N TYR A 325 -22.84 -28.57 -20.94
CA TYR A 325 -22.44 -29.83 -20.31
C TYR A 325 -21.88 -30.82 -21.32
N SER A 326 -21.38 -30.36 -22.47
CA SER A 326 -20.85 -31.23 -23.53
C SER A 326 -19.62 -32.05 -23.10
N ALA A 327 -18.98 -31.67 -21.99
CA ALA A 327 -17.87 -32.40 -21.39
C ALA A 327 -18.34 -33.52 -20.45
N SER A 328 -19.61 -33.52 -20.04
CA SER A 328 -20.16 -34.52 -19.12
C SER A 328 -20.11 -35.91 -19.74
N THR A 329 -19.54 -36.85 -18.98
CA THR A 329 -19.48 -38.25 -19.38
C THR A 329 -20.78 -39.01 -19.06
N SER A 330 -21.65 -38.41 -18.24
CA SER A 330 -22.94 -38.93 -17.85
C SER A 330 -24.09 -38.17 -18.51
N ALA A 331 -25.28 -38.78 -18.56
CA ALA A 331 -26.48 -38.07 -18.96
C ALA A 331 -26.80 -36.92 -17.98
N VAL A 332 -27.14 -35.76 -18.52
CA VAL A 332 -27.40 -34.53 -17.76
C VAL A 332 -28.87 -34.14 -17.84
N SER A 333 -29.44 -33.71 -16.71
CA SER A 333 -30.81 -33.22 -16.62
C SER A 333 -30.86 -31.82 -16.01
N VAL A 334 -31.20 -30.82 -16.82
CA VAL A 334 -31.22 -29.38 -16.48
C VAL A 334 -32.63 -28.81 -16.64
N PHE A 335 -33.09 -28.06 -15.64
CA PHE A 335 -34.39 -27.39 -15.64
C PHE A 335 -34.22 -25.88 -15.41
N LEU A 336 -33.92 -25.12 -16.48
CA LEU A 336 -33.65 -23.67 -16.40
C LEU A 336 -34.82 -22.86 -15.81
N SER A 337 -36.07 -23.22 -16.11
CA SER A 337 -37.24 -22.54 -15.54
C SER A 337 -37.43 -22.77 -14.04
N GLN A 338 -36.79 -23.79 -13.49
CA GLN A 338 -36.75 -24.08 -12.05
C GLN A 338 -35.40 -23.68 -11.43
N GLY A 339 -34.46 -23.20 -12.24
CA GLY A 339 -33.11 -22.81 -11.84
C GLY A 339 -32.32 -23.95 -11.20
N ARG A 340 -32.46 -25.21 -11.66
CA ARG A 340 -31.75 -26.35 -11.06
C ARG A 340 -31.34 -27.45 -12.03
N GLY A 341 -30.21 -28.09 -11.74
CA GLY A 341 -29.75 -29.33 -12.37
C GLY A 341 -29.87 -30.52 -11.41
N THR A 342 -30.05 -31.73 -11.96
CA THR A 342 -30.48 -32.90 -11.17
C THR A 342 -29.75 -34.21 -11.47
N GLN A 343 -28.95 -34.28 -12.53
CA GLN A 343 -28.28 -35.50 -12.95
C GLN A 343 -26.98 -35.19 -13.68
N GLY A 344 -26.01 -36.11 -13.60
CA GLY A 344 -24.69 -35.96 -14.17
C GLY A 344 -23.95 -34.83 -13.48
N ASP A 345 -23.11 -34.15 -14.22
CA ASP A 345 -22.33 -33.00 -13.74
C ASP A 345 -23.25 -31.85 -13.30
N ALA A 346 -24.44 -31.73 -13.89
CA ALA A 346 -25.44 -30.74 -13.46
C ALA A 346 -26.07 -31.03 -12.08
N ALA A 347 -25.77 -32.15 -11.43
CA ALA A 347 -26.48 -32.54 -10.21
C ALA A 347 -26.18 -31.58 -9.05
N ARG A 348 -27.22 -30.88 -8.56
CA ARG A 348 -27.19 -29.87 -7.47
C ARG A 348 -26.78 -28.47 -7.93
N ASP A 349 -26.55 -28.29 -9.22
CA ASP A 349 -26.33 -26.97 -9.78
C ASP A 349 -27.58 -26.12 -9.72
N SER A 350 -27.36 -24.81 -9.66
CA SER A 350 -28.42 -23.81 -9.72
C SER A 350 -28.12 -22.77 -10.79
N TYR A 351 -29.19 -22.30 -11.45
CA TYR A 351 -29.10 -21.37 -12.57
C TYR A 351 -30.00 -20.17 -12.32
N THR A 352 -29.43 -18.98 -12.45
CA THR A 352 -30.15 -17.69 -12.45
C THR A 352 -29.77 -16.95 -13.72
N SER A 353 -30.76 -16.36 -14.41
CA SER A 353 -30.53 -15.64 -15.67
C SER A 353 -29.70 -16.43 -16.69
N VAL A 354 -30.02 -17.72 -16.88
CA VAL A 354 -29.42 -18.55 -17.92
C VAL A 354 -30.56 -19.04 -18.82
N GLU A 355 -30.52 -18.63 -20.08
CA GLU A 355 -31.61 -18.87 -21.03
C GLU A 355 -31.37 -20.10 -21.90
N ARG A 356 -30.13 -20.59 -21.98
CA ARG A 356 -29.76 -21.67 -22.89
C ARG A 356 -28.88 -22.72 -22.22
N VAL A 357 -29.08 -23.96 -22.64
CA VAL A 357 -28.26 -25.12 -22.25
C VAL A 357 -27.94 -25.97 -23.47
N THR A 358 -26.74 -26.51 -23.54
CA THR A 358 -26.30 -27.52 -24.52
C THR A 358 -25.55 -28.65 -23.80
N GLY A 359 -25.50 -29.84 -24.40
CA GLY A 359 -24.83 -31.03 -23.84
C GLY A 359 -24.58 -32.08 -24.91
#